data_AF-A0A1H0IMV4-F1
#
_entry.id   AF-A0A1H0IMV4-F1
#
_cell.length_a   1.000
_cell.length_b   1.000
_cell.length_c   1.000
_cell.angle_alpha   90.00
_cell.angle_beta   90.00
_cell.angle_gamma   90.00
#
_symmetry.space_group_name_H-M   'P 1'
#
loop_
_entity.id
_entity.type
_entity.pdbx_description
1 polymer ?
#
loop_
_entity_poly.entity_id
_entity_poly.type
_entity_poly.pdbx_seq_one_letter_code
_entity_poly.pdbx_strand_id
1 'polypeptide(L)' 'MGSRLMHLIIGEMVASSLDVKNKRDFLIGSIAPDAAFSFERKVITHYFEGDVDKRTRQVNYQRYIDTYLSDVKDDY' A
#
# COMPACT_ATOMS: atom_id res chain seq x y z
N MET A 1 4.07 11.75 2.55
CA MET A 1 5.50 11.44 2.80
C MET A 1 5.69 10.33 3.83
N GLY A 2 4.99 10.29 4.97
CA GLY A 2 5.19 9.27 6.01
C GLY A 2 5.02 7.80 5.58
N SER A 3 4.06 7.49 4.70
CA SER A 3 3.82 6.13 4.24
C SER A 3 4.99 5.52 3.43
N ARG A 4 5.74 6.34 2.68
CA ARG A 4 6.93 5.89 1.93
C ARG A 4 8.05 5.44 2.87
N LEU A 5 8.27 6.19 3.96
CA LEU A 5 9.27 5.83 4.97
C LEU A 5 8.84 4.56 5.72
N MET A 6 7.55 4.43 6.05
CA MET A 6 7.00 3.20 6.62
C MET A 6 7.24 2.00 5.68
N HIS A 7 6.94 2.12 4.39
CA HIS A 7 7.16 1.06 3.41
C HIS A 7 8.64 0.69 3.25
N LEU A 8 9.54 1.68 3.36
CA LEU A 8 10.97 1.44 3.32
C LEU A 8 11.44 0.65 4.55
N ILE A 9 11.00 1.03 5.75
CA ILE A 9 11.34 0.33 7.00
C ILE A 9 10.82 -1.11 6.97
N ILE A 10 9.55 -1.30 6.61
CA ILE A 10 8.95 -2.64 6.50
C ILE A 10 9.68 -3.45 5.41
N GLY A 11 9.96 -2.84 4.26
CA GLY A 11 10.72 -3.47 3.18
C GLY A 11 12.12 -3.90 3.61
N GLU A 12 12.83 -3.07 4.38
CA GLU A 12 14.15 -3.38 4.92
C GLU A 12 14.11 -4.54 5.91
N MET A 13 13.11 -4.58 6.78
CA MET A 13 12.90 -5.69 7.70
C MET A 13 12.67 -7.00 6.95
N VAL A 14 11.74 -7.00 5.97
CA VAL A 14 11.44 -8.18 5.16
C VAL A 14 12.66 -8.63 4.36
N ALA A 15 13.35 -7.71 3.67
CA ALA A 15 14.52 -8.01 2.86
C ALA A 15 15.71 -8.52 3.70
N SER A 16 15.76 -8.18 4.98
CA SER A 16 16.80 -8.69 5.90
C SER A 16 16.44 -10.04 6.52
N SER A 17 15.15 -10.40 6.54
CA SER A 17 14.67 -11.72 6.98
C SER A 17 14.62 -12.76 5.86
N LEU A 18 14.76 -12.35 4.60
CA LEU A 18 14.73 -13.22 3.42
C LEU A 18 16.07 -13.14 2.67
N ASP A 19 16.47 -14.21 1.98
CA ASP A 19 17.65 -14.21 1.11
C ASP A 19 17.35 -13.52 -0.23
N VAL A 20 17.09 -12.21 -0.18
CA VAL A 20 16.75 -11.41 -1.36
C VAL A 20 18.01 -11.11 -2.17
N LYS A 21 18.13 -11.74 -3.34
CA LYS A 21 19.28 -11.59 -4.26
C LYS A 21 19.59 -10.14 -4.62
N ASN A 22 18.57 -9.31 -4.87
CA ASN A 22 18.73 -7.90 -5.17
C ASN A 22 17.89 -7.04 -4.21
N LYS A 23 18.49 -6.76 -3.04
CA LYS A 23 17.86 -5.95 -2.00
C LYS A 23 17.53 -4.53 -2.46
N ARG A 24 18.33 -3.92 -3.34
CA ARG A 24 18.08 -2.54 -3.81
C ARG A 24 16.80 -2.47 -4.63
N ASP A 25 16.65 -3.36 -5.61
CA ASP A 25 15.46 -3.40 -6.45
C ASP A 25 14.21 -3.72 -5.63
N PHE A 26 14.35 -4.61 -4.64
CA PHE A 26 13.26 -4.91 -3.70
C PHE A 26 12.81 -3.67 -2.91
N LEU A 27 13.74 -2.90 -2.35
CA LEU A 27 13.42 -1.69 -1.60
C LEU A 27 12.85 -0.57 -2.49
N ILE A 28 13.33 -0.43 -3.72
CA ILE A 28 12.75 0.49 -4.70
C ILE A 28 11.31 0.06 -5.02
N GLY A 29 11.10 -1.24 -5.24
CA GLY A 29 9.78 -1.81 -5.49
C GLY A 29 8.81 -1.60 -4.32
N SER A 30 9.28 -1.66 -3.06
CA SER A 30 8.42 -1.49 -1.89
C SER A 30 7.88 -0.06 -1.74
N ILE A 31 8.60 0.94 -2.25
CA ILE A 31 8.18 2.36 -2.20
C ILE A 31 7.57 2.85 -3.52
N ALA A 32 7.78 2.15 -4.64
CA ALA A 32 7.39 2.58 -5.98
C ALA A 32 5.89 2.90 -6.13
N PRO A 33 4.95 2.06 -5.65
CA PRO A 33 3.51 2.38 -5.72
C PRO A 33 3.17 3.71 -5.06
N ASP A 34 3.93 4.06 -4.03
CA ASP A 34 3.67 5.20 -3.18
C ASP A 34 4.43 6.47 -3.63
N ALA A 35 5.44 6.29 -4.48
CA ALA A 35 6.25 7.34 -5.09
C ALA A 35 5.74 7.76 -6.48
N ALA A 36 5.19 6.84 -7.27
CA ALA A 36 4.85 7.07 -8.67
C ALA A 36 3.40 7.54 -8.91
N PHE A 37 2.46 7.22 -8.02
CA PHE A 37 1.05 7.55 -8.23
C PHE A 37 0.66 8.94 -7.74
N SER A 38 -0.33 9.53 -8.42
CA SER A 38 -0.99 10.76 -7.96
C SER A 38 -1.67 10.53 -6.61
N PHE A 39 -1.95 11.62 -5.91
CA PHE A 39 -2.63 11.55 -4.61
C PHE A 39 -3.98 10.84 -4.72
N GLU A 40 -4.75 11.13 -5.76
CA GLU A 40 -6.09 10.57 -6.00
C GLU A 40 -6.01 9.06 -6.23
N ARG A 41 -5.10 8.63 -7.10
CA ARG A 41 -4.92 7.20 -7.40
C ARG A 41 -4.43 6.44 -6.17
N LYS A 42 -3.55 7.06 -5.38
CA LYS A 42 -3.09 6.51 -4.11
C LYS A 42 -4.22 6.37 -3.09
N VAL A 43 -5.10 7.36 -2.97
CA VAL A 43 -6.24 7.31 -2.04
C VAL A 43 -7.13 6.11 -2.35
N ILE A 44 -7.38 5.83 -3.63
CA ILE A 44 -8.17 4.67 -4.08
C ILE A 44 -7.47 3.36 -3.72
N THR A 45 -6.21 3.17 -4.14
CA THR A 45 -5.51 1.88 -3.99
C THR A 45 -5.08 1.56 -2.55
N HIS A 46 -4.98 2.58 -1.69
CA HIS A 46 -4.71 2.42 -0.26
C HIS A 46 -5.98 2.48 0.60
N TYR A 47 -7.15 2.49 -0.05
CA TYR A 47 -8.45 2.45 0.60
C TYR A 47 -8.65 3.57 1.63
N PHE A 48 -8.07 4.75 1.38
CA PHE A 48 -8.29 5.89 2.26
C PHE A 48 -9.68 6.50 2.00
N GLU A 49 -10.34 6.91 3.08
CA GLU A 49 -11.58 7.69 3.02
C GLU A 49 -11.58 8.79 4.07
N GLY A 50 -12.61 9.64 4.04
CA GLY A 50 -12.69 10.82 4.90
C GLY A 50 -11.80 11.96 4.40
N ASP A 51 -11.59 12.94 5.27
CA ASP A 51 -10.97 14.22 4.92
C ASP A 51 -9.81 14.50 5.88
N VAL A 52 -8.67 14.89 5.31
CA VAL A 52 -7.44 15.20 6.06
C VAL A 52 -7.64 16.45 6.92
N ASP A 53 -8.25 17.49 6.36
CA ASP A 53 -8.43 18.79 7.00
C ASP A 53 -9.45 18.70 8.13
N LYS A 54 -10.47 17.83 7.97
CA LYS A 54 -11.46 17.52 9.02
C LYS A 54 -10.99 16.46 10.01
N ARG A 55 -9.79 15.90 9.83
CA ARG A 55 -9.23 14.82 10.67
C ARG A 55 -10.12 13.58 10.76
N THR A 56 -10.88 13.30 9.71
CA THR A 56 -11.72 12.10 9.61
C THR A 56 -11.09 11.03 8.72
N ARG A 57 -9.87 11.28 8.24
CA ARG A 57 -9.19 10.36 7.33
C ARG A 57 -8.85 9.04 8.01
N GLN A 58 -9.28 7.95 7.40
CA GLN A 58 -9.06 6.59 7.87
C GLN A 58 -8.87 5.60 6.72
N VAL A 59 -8.45 4.38 7.04
CA VAL A 59 -8.41 3.25 6.09
C VAL A 59 -9.76 2.54 6.14
N ASN A 60 -10.40 2.38 4.99
CA ASN A 60 -11.63 1.61 4.83
C ASN A 60 -11.30 0.13 4.61
N TYR A 61 -11.15 -0.61 5.71
CA TYR A 61 -10.87 -2.04 5.68
C TYR A 61 -11.99 -2.86 5.04
N GLN A 62 -13.25 -2.45 5.21
CA GLN A 62 -14.39 -3.17 4.64
C GLN A 62 -14.33 -3.13 3.11
N ARG A 63 -14.10 -1.96 2.51
CA ARG A 63 -13.95 -1.80 1.05
C ARG A 63 -12.78 -2.63 0.52
N TYR A 64 -11.66 -2.69 1.27
CA TYR A 64 -10.54 -3.57 0.92
C TYR A 64 -10.99 -5.03 0.86
N ILE A 65 -11.61 -5.53 1.92
CA ILE A 65 -12.08 -6.91 1.99
C ILE A 65 -13.10 -7.20 0.87
N ASP A 66 -14.07 -6.32 0.68
CA ASP A 66 -15.12 -6.46 -0.32
C ASP A 66 -14.56 -6.56 -1.74
N THR A 67 -13.55 -5.75 -2.08
CA THR A 67 -12.90 -5.77 -3.41
C THR A 67 -12.36 -7.16 -3.75
N TYR A 68 -11.65 -7.80 -2.82
CA TYR A 68 -11.07 -9.11 -3.07
C TYR A 68 -12.08 -10.25 -2.90
N LEU A 69 -13.12 -10.10 -2.06
CA LEU A 69 -14.18 -11.08 -1.94
C LEU A 69 -15.16 -11.06 -3.12
N SER A 70 -15.37 -9.93 -3.77
CA SER A 70 -16.14 -9.86 -5.02
C SER A 70 -15.41 -10.51 -6.17
N ASP A 71 -14.09 -10.29 -6.26
CA ASP A 71 -13.26 -10.87 -7.33
C ASP A 71 -13.19 -12.41 -7.22
N VAL A 72 -13.18 -12.97 -6.00
CA VAL A 72 -13.21 -14.43 -5.77
C VAL A 72 -14.52 -15.09 -6.22
N LYS A 73 -15.61 -14.33 -6.40
CA LYS A 73 -16.91 -14.86 -6.84
C LYS A 73 -17.10 -14.89 -8.36
N ASP A 74 -16.15 -14.38 -9.15
CA ASP A 74 -16.26 -14.25 -10.61
C ASP A 74 -15.56 -15.40 -11.39
N ASP A 75 -14.85 -16.31 -10.69
CA ASP A 75 -14.04 -17.37 -11.32
C ASP A 75 -14.60 -18.81 -11.14
N TYR A 76 -15.91 -18.97 -10.89
CA TYR A 76 -16.60 -20.28 -10.91
C TYR A 76 -17.97 -20.27 -11.58
#